data_AF-A0A2V9KCC9-F1
#
_entry.id   AF-A0A2V9KCC9-F1
#
_cell.length_a   1.000
_cell.length_b   1.000
_cell.length_c   1.000
_cell.angle_alpha   90.00
_cell.angle_beta   90.00
_cell.angle_gamma   90.00
#
_symmetry.space_group_name_H-M   'P 1'
#
loop_
_entity.id
_entity.type
_entity.pdbx_description
1 polymer ?
#
loop_
_entity_poly.entity_id
_entity_poly.type
_entity_poly.pdbx_seq_one_letter_code
_entity_poly.pdbx_strand_id
1 'polypeptide(L)'
;MWFSVVNGGPRKRIAGLEAAPALPDRAWHTVRVARDTSSGRIQVFMDGQKQALFSVEDRTFACGRVGIGSFDETGDFADIRIVAHGLGCTPASGEQPGPAE
;
A
#
# COMPACT_ATOMS: atom_id res chain seq x y z
N MET A 1 7.53 -2.30 -8.07
CA MET A 1 6.55 -1.65 -7.17
C MET A 1 7.32 -0.84 -6.14
N TRP A 2 6.89 0.38 -5.85
CA TRP A 2 7.62 1.30 -4.98
C TRP A 2 6.79 1.62 -3.73
N PHE A 3 7.44 1.56 -2.55
CA PHE A 3 6.84 2.03 -1.30
C PHE A 3 7.42 3.37 -0.92
N SER A 4 6.54 4.34 -0.72
CA SER A 4 6.89 5.71 -0.38
C SER A 4 6.00 6.22 0.73
N VAL A 5 6.58 7.06 1.58
CA VAL A 5 5.87 7.84 2.58
C VAL A 5 5.71 9.27 2.05
N VAL A 6 4.51 9.82 2.19
CA VAL A 6 4.17 11.22 1.89
C VAL A 6 3.64 11.82 3.18
N ASN A 7 4.41 12.72 3.80
CA ASN A 7 4.03 13.38 5.06
C ASN A 7 4.19 14.90 4.90
N GLY A 8 3.26 15.54 4.19
CA GLY A 8 3.29 16.97 3.91
C GLY A 8 4.41 17.44 2.96
N GLY A 9 5.05 16.51 2.24
CA GLY A 9 6.16 16.82 1.32
C GLY A 9 6.34 15.74 0.25
N PRO A 10 7.42 15.81 -0.56
CA PRO A 10 7.66 14.86 -1.64
C PRO A 10 7.70 13.40 -1.17
N ARG A 11 7.32 12.49 -2.09
CA ARG A 11 7.38 11.03 -1.88
C ARG A 11 8.78 10.60 -1.45
N LYS A 12 8.94 10.14 -0.21
CA LYS A 12 10.17 9.53 0.29
C LYS A 12 10.10 8.01 0.13
N ARG A 13 10.93 7.45 -0.73
CA ARG A 13 11.03 5.98 -0.89
C ARG A 13 11.54 5.35 0.41
N ILE A 14 10.84 4.32 0.86
CA ILE A 14 11.20 3.50 2.03
C ILE A 14 11.53 2.04 1.65
N ALA A 15 11.32 1.70 0.37
CA ALA A 15 11.76 0.44 -0.24
C ALA A 15 13.26 0.41 -0.55
N GLY A 16 13.85 -0.78 -0.42
CA GLY A 16 15.19 -1.10 -0.92
C GLY A 16 15.32 -0.88 -2.44
N LEU A 17 16.56 -0.82 -2.93
CA LEU A 17 16.91 -0.35 -4.27
C LEU A 17 16.54 -1.31 -5.42
N GLU A 18 16.29 -2.59 -5.13
CA GLU A 18 16.04 -3.59 -6.16
C GLU A 18 14.78 -4.41 -5.88
N ALA A 19 13.87 -4.43 -6.85
CA ALA A 19 12.77 -5.37 -6.90
C ALA A 19 12.44 -5.63 -8.38
N ALA A 20 12.24 -6.89 -8.75
CA ALA A 20 11.71 -7.23 -10.06
C ALA A 20 10.34 -6.55 -10.29
N PRO A 21 9.93 -6.34 -11.55
CA PRO A 21 8.59 -5.84 -11.86
C PRO A 21 7.53 -6.71 -11.15
N ALA A 22 6.65 -6.07 -10.39
CA ALA A 22 5.62 -6.78 -9.62
C ALA A 22 4.44 -7.21 -10.51
N LEU A 23 4.21 -6.48 -11.60
CA LEU A 23 3.18 -6.73 -12.60
C LEU A 23 3.90 -6.84 -13.95
N PRO A 24 4.30 -8.05 -14.38
CA PRO A 24 5.14 -8.24 -15.55
C PRO A 24 4.37 -8.16 -16.88
N ASP A 25 3.04 -8.25 -16.85
CA ASP A 25 2.18 -8.30 -18.03
C ASP A 25 0.84 -7.57 -17.79
N ARG A 26 -0.13 -7.78 -18.70
CA ARG A 26 -1.47 -7.14 -18.67
C ARG A 26 -2.56 -8.04 -18.09
N ALA A 27 -2.22 -9.19 -17.52
CA ALA A 27 -3.18 -10.08 -16.89
C ALA A 27 -3.61 -9.55 -15.52
N TRP A 28 -4.69 -10.13 -14.99
CA TRP A 28 -5.11 -9.88 -13.62
C TRP A 28 -4.12 -10.53 -12.65
N HIS A 29 -3.59 -9.73 -11.73
CA HIS A 29 -2.73 -10.21 -10.64
C HIS A 29 -3.38 -9.96 -9.28
N THR A 30 -3.24 -10.92 -8.38
CA THR A 30 -3.75 -10.76 -7.01
C THR A 30 -2.68 -10.12 -6.13
N VAL A 31 -2.93 -8.92 -5.64
CA VAL A 31 -2.03 -8.23 -4.70
C VAL A 31 -2.60 -8.32 -3.30
N ARG A 32 -1.79 -8.76 -2.33
CA ARG A 32 -2.13 -8.72 -0.91
C ARG A 32 -1.12 -7.90 -0.15
N VAL A 33 -1.59 -6.88 0.56
CA VAL A 33 -0.79 -6.08 1.50
C VAL A 33 -1.15 -6.51 2.92
N ALA A 34 -0.16 -6.91 3.70
CA ALA A 34 -0.32 -7.21 5.12
C ALA A 34 0.42 -6.17 5.95
N ARG A 35 -0.24 -5.62 6.97
CA ARG A 35 0.32 -4.59 7.83
C ARG A 35 0.09 -4.92 9.30
N ASP A 36 1.16 -4.82 10.08
CA ASP A 36 1.14 -4.85 11.54
C ASP A 36 1.56 -3.47 12.05
N THR A 37 0.62 -2.73 12.64
CA THR A 37 0.85 -1.37 13.10
C THR A 37 1.72 -1.31 14.36
N SER A 38 1.81 -2.38 15.14
CA SER A 38 2.62 -2.44 16.36
C SER A 38 4.11 -2.54 16.04
N SER A 39 4.47 -3.48 15.16
CA SER A 39 5.84 -3.62 14.66
C SER A 39 6.19 -2.62 13.55
N GLY A 40 5.19 -2.02 12.91
CA GLY A 40 5.39 -1.20 11.71
C GLY A 40 5.66 -2.03 10.46
N ARG A 41 5.59 -3.36 10.54
CA ARG A 41 5.89 -4.24 9.40
C ARG A 41 4.81 -4.12 8.33
N ILE A 42 5.22 -3.87 7.09
CA ILE A 42 4.38 -3.81 5.90
C ILE A 42 4.96 -4.79 4.88
N GLN A 43 4.13 -5.69 4.38
CA GLN A 43 4.53 -6.75 3.45
C GLN A 43 3.59 -6.81 2.25
N VAL A 44 4.15 -7.08 1.08
CA VAL A 44 3.38 -7.30 -0.17
C VAL A 44 3.61 -8.69 -0.69
N PHE A 45 2.51 -9.32 -1.09
CA PHE A 45 2.48 -10.64 -1.69
C PHE A 45 1.76 -10.53 -3.04
N MET A 46 2.29 -11.24 -4.03
CA MET A 46 1.71 -11.35 -5.37
C MET A 46 1.16 -12.75 -5.56
N ASP A 47 0.07 -12.91 -6.30
CA ASP A 47 -0.42 -14.17 -6.88
C ASP A 47 -0.42 -15.36 -5.90
N GLY A 48 -0.86 -15.11 -4.67
CA GLY A 48 -0.98 -16.12 -3.62
C GLY A 48 0.35 -16.62 -3.03
N GLN A 49 1.49 -16.02 -3.38
CA GLN A 49 2.80 -16.43 -2.87
C GLN A 49 2.89 -16.31 -1.34
N LYS A 50 3.58 -17.27 -0.71
CA LYS A 50 3.83 -17.29 0.74
C LYS A 50 4.96 -16.35 1.15
N GLN A 51 5.99 -16.26 0.31
CA GLN A 51 7.08 -15.31 0.51
C GLN A 51 6.60 -13.92 0.09
N ALA A 52 6.86 -12.92 0.93
CA ALA A 52 6.60 -11.55 0.55
C ALA A 52 7.54 -11.16 -0.60
N LEU A 53 6.99 -10.60 -1.67
CA LEU A 53 7.77 -9.95 -2.73
C LEU A 53 8.57 -8.78 -2.13
N PHE A 54 7.99 -8.15 -1.10
CA PHE A 54 8.55 -6.96 -0.49
C PHE A 54 8.16 -6.83 0.99
N SER A 55 9.08 -6.31 1.82
CA SER A 55 8.88 -6.09 3.26
C SER A 55 9.62 -4.84 3.75
N VAL A 56 8.97 -3.98 4.52
CA VAL A 56 9.57 -2.82 5.21
C VAL A 56 9.03 -2.65 6.61
N GLU A 57 9.71 -1.84 7.40
CA GLU A 57 9.19 -1.34 8.67
C GLU A 57 9.00 0.17 8.60
N ASP A 58 7.75 0.62 8.81
CA ASP A 58 7.39 2.03 8.94
C ASP A 58 6.23 2.19 9.93
N ARG A 59 6.38 3.14 10.85
CA ARG A 59 5.39 3.47 11.90
C ARG A 59 4.79 4.87 11.72
N THR A 60 5.03 5.54 10.60
CA THR A 60 4.69 6.96 10.41
C THR A 60 3.18 7.19 10.51
N PHE A 61 2.37 6.32 9.90
CA PHE A 61 0.90 6.47 9.87
C PHE A 61 0.18 5.29 10.50
N ALA A 62 0.01 5.26 11.82
CA ALA A 62 -0.64 4.12 12.48
C ALA A 62 -2.09 3.89 11.98
N CYS A 63 -2.81 4.95 11.63
CA CYS A 63 -4.23 4.90 11.25
C CYS A 63 -4.60 5.89 10.14
N GLY A 64 -5.61 5.54 9.35
CA GLY A 64 -6.06 6.34 8.22
C GLY A 64 -7.07 5.60 7.33
N ARG A 65 -7.38 6.19 6.18
CA ARG A 65 -8.20 5.56 5.12
C ARG A 65 -7.33 4.76 4.17
N VAL A 66 -7.94 3.81 3.45
CA VAL A 66 -7.32 3.09 2.34
C VAL A 66 -7.80 3.71 1.03
N GLY A 67 -6.86 4.03 0.14
CA GLY A 67 -7.13 4.50 -1.22
C GLY A 67 -6.40 3.63 -2.24
N ILE A 68 -6.99 3.47 -3.42
CA ILE A 68 -6.45 2.71 -4.54
C ILE A 68 -6.56 3.59 -5.79
N GLY A 69 -5.51 3.58 -6.61
CA GLY A 69 -5.46 4.33 -7.85
C GLY A 69 -4.23 3.97 -8.66
N SER A 70 -4.17 4.51 -9.88
CA SER A 70 -3.01 4.42 -10.77
C SER A 70 -2.27 5.76 -10.85
N PHE A 71 -1.07 5.74 -11.42
CA PHE A 71 -0.25 6.92 -11.67
C PHE A 71 0.30 6.80 -13.09
N ASP A 72 0.26 7.89 -13.87
CA ASP A 72 0.68 8.01 -15.29
C ASP A 72 -0.06 7.11 -16.32
N GLU A 73 -0.71 6.03 -15.88
CA GLU A 73 -1.36 5.04 -16.73
C GLU A 73 -2.77 4.68 -16.21
N THR A 74 -3.57 4.00 -17.04
CA THR A 74 -4.88 3.45 -16.62
C THR A 74 -4.68 2.12 -15.92
N GLY A 75 -5.31 1.95 -14.76
CA GLY A 75 -5.33 0.69 -14.01
C GLY A 75 -6.75 0.20 -13.75
N ASP A 76 -6.98 -1.09 -13.95
CA ASP A 76 -8.24 -1.76 -13.61
C ASP A 76 -8.13 -2.44 -12.24
N PHE A 77 -9.17 -2.31 -11.41
CA PHE A 77 -9.20 -2.87 -10.06
C PHE A 77 -10.51 -3.60 -9.82
N ALA A 78 -10.43 -4.82 -9.29
CA ALA A 78 -11.57 -5.65 -8.94
C ALA A 78 -11.29 -6.45 -7.65
N ASP A 79 -12.34 -7.05 -7.06
CA ASP A 79 -12.26 -7.95 -5.90
C ASP A 79 -11.55 -7.37 -4.66
N ILE A 80 -11.72 -6.06 -4.43
CA ILE A 80 -11.09 -5.36 -3.31
C ILE A 80 -11.74 -5.80 -2.00
N ARG A 81 -10.91 -6.37 -1.10
CA ARG A 81 -11.30 -6.73 0.26
C ARG A 81 -10.32 -6.12 1.26
N ILE A 82 -10.87 -5.47 2.29
CA ILE A 82 -10.12 -4.94 3.42
C ILE A 82 -10.56 -5.68 4.67
N VAL A 83 -9.59 -6.24 5.40
CA VAL A 83 -9.81 -6.90 6.69
C VAL A 83 -8.90 -6.25 7.71
N ALA A 84 -9.45 -5.90 8.87
CA ALA A 84 -8.73 -5.33 9.99
C ALA A 84 -9.13 -6.05 11.28
N HIS A 85 -8.16 -6.30 12.16
CA HIS A 85 -8.37 -6.98 13.44
C HIS A 85 -7.76 -6.12 14.57
N GLY A 86 -8.60 -5.34 15.28
CA GLY A 86 -8.18 -4.39 16.35
C GLY A 86 -7.39 -3.17 15.81
N LEU A 87 -7.28 -2.00 16.45
CA LEU A 87 -7.72 -1.43 17.72
C LEU A 87 -8.27 -0.02 17.42
N GLY A 88 -9.52 0.27 17.79
CA GLY A 88 -10.02 1.63 18.13
C GLY A 88 -9.75 2.81 17.18
N CYS A 89 -9.24 2.59 15.98
CA CYS A 89 -8.79 3.68 15.14
C CYS A 89 -9.94 4.23 14.33
N THR A 90 -10.41 5.38 14.77
CA THR A 90 -11.36 6.21 14.06
C THR A 90 -10.54 7.21 13.25
N PRO A 91 -10.49 7.10 11.90
CA PRO A 91 -9.84 8.13 11.09
C PRO A 91 -10.55 9.45 11.35
N ALA A 92 -9.81 10.55 11.52
CA ALA A 92 -10.43 11.86 11.66
C ALA A 92 -11.33 12.14 10.43
N SER A 93 -12.60 12.44 10.69
CA SER A 93 -13.54 12.95 9.70
C SER A 93 -13.14 14.39 9.38
N GLY A 94 -12.29 14.60 8.37
CA GLY A 94 -11.81 15.95 8.07
C GLY A 94 -11.10 16.13 6.74
N GLU A 95 -10.17 15.25 6.36
CA GLU A 95 -9.38 15.51 5.15
C GLU A 95 -10.03 14.94 3.88
N GLN A 96 -10.76 15.79 3.18
CA GLN A 96 -11.22 15.49 1.82
C GLN A 96 -9.97 15.31 0.94
N PRO A 97 -9.83 14.22 0.16
CA PRO A 97 -8.72 14.11 -0.77
C PRO A 97 -8.74 15.34 -1.68
N GLY A 98 -7.65 16.11 -1.69
CA GLY A 98 -7.44 17.17 -2.67
C GLY A 98 -7.52 16.60 -4.08
N PRO A 99 -7.87 17.41 -5.10
CA PRO A 99 -8.02 16.94 -6.46
C PRO A 99 -6.75 16.20 -6.89
N ALA A 100 -6.95 15.03 -7.51
CA ALA A 100 -5.88 14.36 -8.22
C ALA A 100 -5.45 15.29 -9.36
N GLU A 101 -4.16 15.68 -9.34
CA GLU A 101 -3.50 16.36 -10.45
C GLU A 101 -3.03 15.32 -11.48
#